data_AF-A0A812USZ6-F1
#
_entry.id   AF-A0A812USZ6-F1
#
_cell.length_a   1.000
_cell.length_b   1.000
_cell.length_c   1.000
_cell.angle_alpha   90.00
_cell.angle_beta   90.00
_cell.angle_gamma   90.00
#
_symmetry.space_group_name_H-M   'P 1'
#
loop_
_entity.id
_entity.type
_entity.pdbx_description
1 polymer ?
#
loop_
_entity_poly.entity_id
_entity_poly.type
_entity_poly.pdbx_seq_one_letter_code
_entity_poly.pdbx_strand_id
1 'polypeptide(L)'
;MATQAQDDYCPSVWYGQVKCGMLICWVLLTGLDFWMWHWNQSPAWLLACLVVTNGWGWLDAVLRYPVLHEIDSPFALKNLLLILLKICWLILVFLRNKSHPVSFVLCSMLAIIVPMFYAMLLPLDETEQVYNLIKSMYYDEDIVVRCWRFLRNPRQTMQAWNRRRHKIIKRGCEEIAERSPTFAAKLGELSPTRRAMLRKPGRTV
;
A
#
# COMPACT_ATOMS: atom_id res chain seq x y z
N MET A 1 -36.23 3.87 -13.30
CA MET A 1 -35.40 2.78 -13.85
C MET A 1 -34.26 3.40 -14.65
N ALA A 2 -33.22 3.85 -13.94
CA ALA A 2 -31.96 4.25 -14.54
C ALA A 2 -31.01 3.08 -14.25
N THR A 3 -30.92 2.12 -15.16
CA THR A 3 -29.78 1.20 -15.24
C THR A 3 -28.58 2.07 -15.53
N GLN A 4 -27.95 2.55 -14.45
CA GLN A 4 -26.68 3.23 -14.49
C GLN A 4 -25.75 2.35 -15.31
N ALA A 5 -25.17 2.94 -16.35
CA ALA A 5 -23.91 2.52 -16.91
C ALA A 5 -22.88 2.58 -15.76
N GLN A 6 -22.92 1.57 -14.90
CA GLN A 6 -21.93 1.31 -13.89
C GLN A 6 -20.77 0.77 -14.70
N ASP A 7 -20.03 1.73 -15.26
CA ASP A 7 -18.89 1.55 -16.12
C ASP A 7 -18.06 0.36 -15.67
N ASP A 8 -17.59 -0.42 -16.64
CA ASP A 8 -16.62 -1.52 -16.54
C ASP A 8 -15.27 -1.04 -15.95
N TYR A 9 -15.27 -0.36 -14.81
CA TYR A 9 -14.08 -0.05 -14.06
C TYR A 9 -13.56 -1.36 -13.50
N CYS A 10 -12.47 -1.83 -14.10
CA CYS A 10 -11.75 -2.97 -13.58
C CYS A 10 -11.42 -2.69 -12.10
N PRO A 11 -11.99 -3.44 -11.14
CA PRO A 11 -11.92 -3.11 -9.71
C PRO A 11 -10.48 -3.02 -9.20
N SER A 12 -9.54 -3.69 -9.87
CA SER A 12 -8.10 -3.59 -9.62
C SER A 12 -7.53 -2.17 -9.67
N VAL A 13 -8.05 -1.30 -10.55
CA VAL A 13 -7.55 0.09 -10.70
C VAL A 13 -7.95 0.93 -9.50
N TRP A 14 -9.20 0.81 -9.06
CA TRP A 14 -9.72 1.53 -7.90
C TRP A 14 -8.99 1.14 -6.61
N TYR A 15 -8.83 -0.17 -6.34
CA TYR A 15 -8.07 -0.63 -5.18
C TYR A 15 -6.60 -0.16 -5.23
N GLY A 16 -6.01 -0.06 -6.42
CA GLY A 16 -4.67 0.49 -6.62
C GLY A 16 -4.57 1.96 -6.21
N GLN A 17 -5.57 2.78 -6.56
CA GLN A 17 -5.64 4.18 -6.16
C GLN A 17 -5.83 4.34 -4.65
N VAL A 18 -6.74 3.57 -4.06
CA VAL A 18 -6.97 3.56 -2.61
C VAL A 18 -5.69 3.19 -1.86
N LYS A 19 -5.01 2.12 -2.29
CA LYS A 19 -3.74 1.68 -1.71
C LYS A 19 -2.65 2.75 -1.83
N CYS A 20 -2.59 3.46 -2.95
CA CYS A 20 -1.67 4.60 -3.11
C CYS A 20 -1.98 5.71 -2.11
N GLY A 21 -3.27 6.08 -1.95
CA GLY A 21 -3.70 7.06 -0.96
C GLY A 21 -3.36 6.65 0.48
N MET A 22 -3.57 5.38 0.83
CA MET A 22 -3.21 4.83 2.14
C MET A 22 -1.70 4.86 2.37
N LEU A 23 -0.88 4.56 1.35
CA LEU A 23 0.58 4.67 1.44
C LEU A 23 1.03 6.10 1.64
N ILE A 24 0.46 7.07 0.92
CA ILE A 24 0.78 8.50 1.10
C ILE A 24 0.42 8.93 2.53
N CYS A 25 -0.79 8.59 3.00
CA CYS A 25 -1.22 8.86 4.36
C CYS A 25 -0.26 8.24 5.39
N TRP A 26 0.13 6.98 5.20
CA TRP A 26 1.11 6.31 6.05
C TRP A 26 2.47 7.01 6.08
N VAL A 27 2.99 7.47 4.92
CA VAL A 27 4.25 8.22 4.85
C VAL A 27 4.15 9.52 5.65
N LEU A 28 3.06 10.28 5.47
CA LEU A 28 2.85 11.55 6.16
C LEU A 28 2.76 11.37 7.68
N LEU A 29 2.01 10.37 8.13
CA LEU A 29 1.85 10.08 9.57
C LEU A 29 3.12 9.54 10.20
N THR A 30 3.83 8.67 9.49
CA THR A 30 5.15 8.19 9.93
C THR A 30 6.13 9.36 10.03
N GLY A 31 6.12 10.27 9.05
CA GLY A 31 6.92 11.50 9.08
C GLY A 31 6.61 12.39 10.28
N LEU A 32 5.33 12.56 10.63
CA LEU A 32 4.90 13.30 11.81
C LEU A 32 5.38 12.64 13.11
N ASP A 33 5.25 11.32 13.22
CA ASP A 33 5.76 10.56 14.36
C ASP A 33 7.28 10.71 14.52
N PHE A 34 8.04 10.61 13.42
CA PHE A 34 9.48 10.81 13.41
C PHE A 34 9.87 12.24 13.79
N TRP A 35 9.15 13.24 13.28
CA TRP A 35 9.34 14.64 13.65
C TRP A 35 9.15 14.84 15.15
N MET A 36 8.09 14.29 15.73
CA MET A 36 7.82 14.38 17.17
C MET A 36 8.86 13.65 18.00
N TRP A 37 9.29 12.46 17.57
CA TRP A 37 10.36 11.73 18.24
C TRP A 37 11.67 12.55 18.27
N HIS A 38 12.02 13.16 17.13
CA HIS A 38 13.22 13.98 17.00
C HIS A 38 13.15 15.25 17.86
N TRP A 39 12.04 15.98 17.79
CA TRP A 39 11.84 17.23 18.54
C TRP A 39 11.85 17.01 20.05
N ASN A 40 11.25 15.93 20.51
CA ASN A 40 11.18 15.59 21.93
C ASN A 40 12.44 14.91 22.48
N GLN A 41 13.49 14.73 21.67
CA GLN A 41 14.72 14.02 22.05
C GLN A 41 14.43 12.67 22.74
N SER A 42 13.44 11.95 22.22
CA SER A 42 12.98 10.72 22.84
C SER A 42 14.03 9.61 22.69
N PRO A 43 14.17 8.72 23.69
CA PRO A 43 15.18 7.66 23.65
C PRO A 43 15.04 6.75 22.43
N ALA A 44 16.15 6.19 21.97
CA ALA A 44 16.21 5.38 20.74
C ALA A 44 15.32 4.12 20.78
N TRP A 45 15.03 3.56 21.97
CA TRP A 45 14.13 2.41 22.06
C TRP A 45 12.68 2.78 21.67
N LEU A 46 12.24 4.02 21.92
CA LEU A 46 10.94 4.52 21.44
C LEU A 46 10.92 4.63 19.92
N LEU A 47 12.06 4.92 19.28
CA LEU A 47 12.20 4.90 17.83
C LEU A 47 12.00 3.48 17.28
N ALA A 48 12.59 2.48 17.94
CA ALA A 48 12.42 1.09 17.55
C ALA A 48 10.93 0.68 17.63
N CYS A 49 10.22 1.07 18.69
CA CYS A 49 8.77 0.85 18.79
C CYS A 49 8.02 1.52 17.64
N LEU A 50 8.33 2.77 17.31
CA LEU A 50 7.73 3.51 16.20
C LEU A 50 7.95 2.80 14.85
N VAL A 51 9.19 2.39 14.57
CA VAL A 51 9.56 1.66 13.34
C VAL A 51 8.81 0.33 13.27
N VAL A 52 8.69 -0.39 14.38
CA VAL A 52 7.95 -1.65 14.45
C VAL A 52 6.44 -1.43 14.23
N THR A 53 5.82 -0.48 14.91
CA THR A 53 4.36 -0.25 14.79
C THR A 53 3.98 0.30 13.41
N ASN A 54 4.76 1.23 12.87
CA ASN A 54 4.47 1.85 11.57
C ASN A 54 4.90 0.95 10.39
N GLY A 55 6.04 0.26 10.51
CA GLY A 55 6.59 -0.59 9.46
C GLY A 55 6.03 -2.01 9.44
N TRP A 56 5.90 -2.68 10.59
CA TRP A 56 5.40 -4.06 10.65
C TRP A 56 3.88 -4.14 10.86
N GLY A 57 3.27 -3.12 11.48
CA GLY A 57 1.83 -3.03 11.62
C GLY A 57 1.21 -2.36 10.40
N TRP A 58 1.29 -1.04 10.35
CA TRP A 58 0.56 -0.23 9.38
C TRP A 58 0.92 -0.53 7.92
N LEU A 59 2.21 -0.52 7.60
CA LEU A 59 2.64 -0.79 6.23
C LEU A 59 2.27 -2.21 5.79
N ASP A 60 2.36 -3.21 6.68
CA ASP A 60 1.94 -4.58 6.35
C ASP A 60 0.43 -4.65 6.07
N ALA A 61 -0.40 -3.94 6.85
CA ALA A 61 -1.83 -3.83 6.60
C ALA A 61 -2.15 -3.19 5.24
N VAL A 62 -1.54 -2.03 4.94
CA VAL A 62 -1.73 -1.35 3.64
C VAL A 62 -1.28 -2.23 2.47
N LEU A 63 -0.22 -3.01 2.64
CA LEU A 63 0.26 -3.94 1.61
C LEU A 63 -0.68 -5.13 1.38
N ARG A 64 -1.51 -5.50 2.36
CA ARG A 64 -2.51 -6.59 2.27
C ARG A 64 -3.89 -6.12 1.81
N TYR A 65 -4.19 -4.83 1.88
CA TYR A 65 -5.42 -4.28 1.32
C TYR A 65 -5.60 -4.71 -0.15
N PRO A 66 -6.79 -5.18 -0.57
CA PRO A 66 -8.10 -5.19 0.13
C PRO A 66 -8.52 -6.54 0.78
N VAL A 67 -7.58 -7.39 1.20
CA VAL A 67 -7.94 -8.71 1.77
C VAL A 67 -8.63 -8.56 3.13
N LEU A 68 -9.81 -9.18 3.28
CA LEU A 68 -10.50 -9.34 4.56
C LEU A 68 -9.81 -10.44 5.36
N HIS A 69 -9.44 -10.09 6.59
CA HIS A 69 -8.92 -11.05 7.54
C HIS A 69 -9.99 -11.31 8.59
N GLU A 70 -10.15 -12.58 8.97
CA GLU A 70 -11.00 -12.96 10.10
C GLU A 70 -10.47 -12.30 11.40
N ILE A 71 -11.38 -11.96 12.31
CA ILE A 71 -11.04 -11.31 13.59
C ILE A 71 -10.11 -12.21 14.43
N ASP A 72 -10.27 -13.53 14.30
CA ASP A 72 -9.46 -14.53 15.00
C ASP A 72 -8.15 -14.87 14.28
N SER A 73 -7.86 -14.21 13.14
CA SER A 73 -6.63 -14.45 12.41
C SER A 73 -5.41 -13.95 13.19
N PRO A 74 -4.24 -14.61 13.06
CA PRO A 74 -3.00 -14.14 13.66
C PRO A 74 -2.61 -12.74 13.17
N PHE A 75 -3.07 -12.33 11.99
CA PHE A 75 -2.91 -10.98 11.48
C PHE A 75 -3.70 -9.95 12.29
N ALA A 76 -4.98 -10.22 12.58
CA ALA A 76 -5.81 -9.32 13.38
C ALA A 76 -5.24 -9.18 14.81
N LEU A 77 -4.86 -10.30 15.43
CA LEU A 77 -4.21 -10.30 16.74
C LEU A 77 -2.89 -9.50 16.73
N LYS A 78 -2.04 -9.70 15.72
CA LYS A 78 -0.80 -8.92 15.55
C LYS A 78 -1.08 -7.41 15.49
N ASN A 79 -2.04 -6.99 14.66
CA ASN A 79 -2.37 -5.57 14.53
C ASN A 79 -2.93 -4.99 15.82
N LEU A 80 -3.78 -5.73 16.53
CA LEU A 80 -4.29 -5.31 17.84
C LEU A 80 -3.13 -5.09 18.83
N LEU A 81 -2.20 -6.03 18.93
CA LEU A 81 -1.01 -5.89 19.79
C LEU A 81 -0.14 -4.68 19.41
N LEU A 82 0.05 -4.43 18.11
CA LEU A 82 0.81 -3.28 17.63
C LEU A 82 0.10 -1.93 17.90
N ILE A 83 -1.24 -1.89 17.80
CA ILE A 83 -2.03 -0.71 18.19
C ILE A 83 -1.90 -0.46 19.69
N LEU A 84 -2.04 -1.49 20.52
CA LEU A 84 -1.85 -1.36 21.97
C LEU A 84 -0.44 -0.87 22.31
N LEU A 85 0.59 -1.42 21.66
CA LEU A 85 1.97 -0.97 21.81
C LEU A 85 2.14 0.51 21.41
N LYS A 86 1.49 0.96 20.34
CA LYS A 86 1.50 2.37 19.90
C LYS A 86 0.81 3.29 20.90
N ILE A 87 -0.30 2.86 21.52
CA ILE A 87 -0.98 3.62 22.57
C ILE A 87 -0.08 3.74 23.80
N CYS A 88 0.54 2.64 24.26
CA CYS A 88 1.50 2.68 25.36
C CYS A 88 2.67 3.61 25.05
N TRP A 89 3.20 3.57 23.82
CA TRP A 89 4.24 4.48 23.35
C TRP A 89 3.81 5.95 23.44
N LEU A 90 2.61 6.29 22.95
CA LEU A 90 2.07 7.66 23.02
C LEU A 90 1.94 8.15 24.46
N ILE A 91 1.44 7.32 25.37
CA ILE A 91 1.30 7.65 26.79
C ILE A 91 2.68 7.92 27.41
N LEU A 92 3.67 7.07 27.13
CA LEU A 92 5.04 7.23 27.65
C LEU A 92 5.72 8.50 27.12
N VAL A 93 5.56 8.81 25.83
CA VAL A 93 6.07 10.06 25.23
C VAL A 93 5.43 11.28 25.89
N PHE A 94 4.12 11.25 26.12
CA PHE A 94 3.38 12.34 26.76
C PHE A 94 3.81 12.57 28.21
N LEU A 95 3.85 11.51 29.02
CA LEU A 95 4.24 11.58 30.43
C LEU A 95 5.67 12.10 30.61
N ARG A 96 6.59 11.70 29.72
CA ARG A 96 8.00 12.09 29.80
C ARG A 96 8.23 13.55 29.43
N ASN A 97 7.63 14.01 28.32
CA ASN A 97 7.99 15.31 27.74
C ASN A 97 7.09 16.45 28.24
N LYS A 98 6.08 16.16 29.07
CA LYS A 98 5.04 17.12 29.48
C LYS A 98 4.48 17.88 28.27
N SER A 99 4.34 17.17 27.15
CA SER A 99 3.88 17.76 25.88
C SER A 99 2.50 18.40 26.09
N HIS A 100 2.16 19.37 25.24
CA HIS A 100 0.80 19.92 25.27
C HIS A 100 -0.25 18.81 25.08
N PRO A 101 -1.34 18.79 25.87
CA PRO A 101 -2.39 17.77 25.80
C PRO A 101 -3.01 17.70 24.40
N VAL A 102 -3.04 18.82 23.68
CA VAL A 102 -3.53 18.91 22.29
C VAL A 102 -2.74 17.99 21.36
N SER A 103 -1.40 17.96 21.47
CA SER A 103 -0.56 17.11 20.63
C SER A 103 -0.80 15.63 20.91
N PHE A 104 -1.01 15.27 22.18
CA PHE A 104 -1.35 13.88 22.56
C PHE A 104 -2.71 13.45 21.99
N VAL A 105 -3.73 14.31 22.11
CA VAL A 105 -5.06 14.05 21.54
C VAL A 105 -4.97 13.89 20.03
N LEU A 106 -4.29 14.80 19.33
CA LEU A 106 -4.15 14.75 17.88
C LEU A 106 -3.46 13.46 17.43
N CYS A 107 -2.36 13.06 18.07
CA CYS A 107 -1.66 11.83 17.72
C CYS A 107 -2.47 10.57 18.02
N SER A 108 -3.22 10.58 19.12
CA SER A 108 -4.11 9.48 19.48
C SER A 108 -5.26 9.35 18.49
N MET A 109 -5.87 10.47 18.08
CA MET A 109 -6.88 10.48 17.03
C MET A 109 -6.32 9.93 15.72
N LEU A 110 -5.14 10.39 15.30
CA LEU A 110 -4.48 9.89 14.09
C LEU A 110 -4.22 8.38 14.15
N ALA A 111 -3.77 7.86 15.30
CA ALA A 111 -3.53 6.43 15.48
C ALA A 111 -4.80 5.57 15.31
N ILE A 112 -5.99 6.12 15.59
CA ILE A 112 -7.29 5.43 15.49
C ILE A 112 -7.95 5.68 14.11
N ILE A 113 -7.76 6.86 13.54
CA ILE A 113 -8.37 7.27 12.26
C ILE A 113 -7.89 6.37 11.12
N VAL A 114 -6.60 6.02 11.04
CA VAL A 114 -6.11 5.19 9.93
C VAL A 114 -6.73 3.78 9.96
N PRO A 115 -6.80 3.06 11.10
CA PRO A 115 -7.49 1.77 11.15
C PRO A 115 -8.95 1.87 10.76
N MET A 116 -9.63 2.96 11.16
CA MET A 116 -11.00 3.21 10.75
C MET A 116 -11.11 3.42 9.23
N PHE A 117 -10.23 4.20 8.60
CA PHE A 117 -10.22 4.35 7.15
C PHE A 117 -10.00 3.02 6.44
N TYR A 118 -9.07 2.19 6.92
CA TYR A 118 -8.88 0.84 6.39
C TYR A 118 -10.18 0.02 6.49
N ALA A 119 -10.85 0.04 7.65
CA ALA A 119 -12.11 -0.64 7.90
C ALA A 119 -13.25 -0.14 6.99
N MET A 120 -13.36 1.18 6.78
CA MET A 120 -14.39 1.79 5.94
C MET A 120 -14.18 1.54 4.45
N LEU A 121 -12.92 1.37 4.02
CA LEU A 121 -12.57 1.10 2.62
C LEU A 121 -12.63 -0.39 2.28
N LEU A 122 -12.87 -1.27 3.25
CA LEU A 122 -13.04 -2.69 2.99
C LEU A 122 -14.32 -2.94 2.19
N PRO A 123 -14.26 -3.74 1.12
CA PRO A 123 -15.43 -4.08 0.33
C PRO A 123 -16.32 -5.09 1.09
N LEU A 124 -17.14 -4.60 2.02
CA LEU A 124 -18.03 -5.44 2.82
C LEU A 124 -19.25 -5.96 2.02
N ASP A 125 -19.64 -5.24 0.98
CA ASP A 125 -20.86 -5.53 0.20
C ASP A 125 -20.61 -6.38 -1.06
N GLU A 126 -19.36 -6.78 -1.32
CA GLU A 126 -19.02 -7.56 -2.52
C GLU A 126 -19.48 -9.01 -2.41
N THR A 127 -19.94 -9.57 -3.53
CA THR A 127 -20.33 -10.99 -3.59
C THR A 127 -19.15 -11.91 -3.28
N GLU A 128 -19.42 -13.08 -2.68
CA GLU A 128 -18.39 -14.05 -2.30
C GLU A 128 -17.48 -14.46 -3.47
N GLN A 129 -18.02 -14.48 -4.70
CA GLN A 129 -17.27 -14.74 -5.93
C GLN A 129 -16.22 -13.66 -6.22
N VAL A 130 -16.61 -12.38 -6.11
CA VAL A 130 -15.70 -11.24 -6.30
C VAL A 130 -14.62 -11.25 -5.21
N TYR A 131 -15.02 -11.56 -3.97
CA TYR A 131 -14.09 -11.67 -2.86
C TYR A 131 -13.03 -12.77 -3.09
N ASN A 132 -13.45 -13.97 -3.51
CA ASN A 132 -12.53 -15.06 -3.81
C ASN A 132 -11.59 -14.73 -4.97
N LEU A 133 -12.09 -14.03 -5.99
CA LEU A 133 -11.27 -13.53 -7.09
C LEU A 133 -10.22 -12.51 -6.59
N ILE A 134 -10.62 -11.55 -5.77
CA ILE A 134 -9.72 -10.58 -5.14
C ILE A 134 -8.67 -11.30 -4.31
N LYS A 135 -9.07 -12.21 -3.42
CA LYS A 135 -8.17 -13.00 -2.57
C LYS A 135 -7.13 -13.78 -3.39
N SER A 136 -7.49 -14.28 -4.58
CA SER A 136 -6.56 -14.96 -5.49
C SER A 136 -5.52 -14.03 -6.14
N MET A 137 -5.83 -12.75 -6.30
CA MET A 137 -4.95 -11.75 -6.91
C MET A 137 -3.94 -11.16 -5.93
N TYR A 138 -4.24 -11.18 -4.62
CA TYR A 138 -3.41 -10.58 -3.59
C TYR A 138 -2.70 -11.65 -2.75
N TYR A 139 -1.39 -11.51 -2.59
CA TYR A 139 -0.60 -12.43 -1.77
C TYR A 139 -0.77 -12.10 -0.29
N ASP A 140 -1.43 -12.97 0.46
CA ASP A 140 -1.51 -12.90 1.92
C ASP A 140 -0.22 -13.43 2.57
N GLU A 141 0.87 -12.69 2.38
CA GLU A 141 2.16 -13.02 2.97
C GLU A 141 2.68 -11.84 3.79
N ASP A 142 3.11 -12.13 5.02
CA ASP A 142 3.69 -11.15 5.93
C ASP A 142 4.95 -10.51 5.34
N ILE A 143 5.12 -9.21 5.54
CA ILE A 143 6.29 -8.46 5.09
C ILE A 143 7.59 -9.08 5.59
N VAL A 144 7.63 -9.64 6.81
CA VAL A 144 8.82 -10.31 7.36
C VAL A 144 9.15 -11.56 6.56
N VAL A 145 8.14 -12.35 6.19
CA VAL A 145 8.31 -13.55 5.35
C VAL A 145 8.79 -13.16 3.96
N ARG A 146 8.24 -12.07 3.39
CA ARG A 146 8.66 -11.54 2.09
C ARG A 146 10.13 -11.08 2.13
N CYS A 147 10.50 -10.29 3.14
CA CYS A 147 11.86 -9.84 3.36
C CYS A 147 12.82 -11.01 3.58
N TRP A 148 12.42 -12.01 4.37
CA TRP A 148 13.22 -13.20 4.61
C TRP A 148 13.48 -14.00 3.33
N ARG A 149 12.46 -14.23 2.50
CA ARG A 149 12.63 -14.88 1.18
C ARG A 149 13.53 -14.07 0.25
N PHE A 150 13.37 -12.75 0.25
CA PHE A 150 14.22 -11.84 -0.51
C PHE A 150 15.69 -11.98 -0.08
N LEU A 151 15.96 -12.02 1.22
CA LEU A 151 17.30 -12.20 1.77
C LEU A 151 17.89 -13.58 1.47
N ARG A 152 17.08 -14.64 1.51
CA ARG A 152 17.53 -16.01 1.24
C ARG A 152 17.85 -16.26 -0.24
N ASN A 153 17.06 -15.70 -1.15
CA ASN A 153 17.20 -15.90 -2.59
C ASN A 153 17.14 -14.56 -3.36
N PRO A 154 18.14 -13.67 -3.18
CA PRO A 154 18.11 -12.33 -3.76
C PRO A 154 18.13 -12.38 -5.30
N ARG A 155 18.88 -13.32 -5.89
CA ARG A 155 18.97 -13.45 -7.36
C ARG A 155 17.64 -13.83 -7.99
N GLN A 156 16.94 -14.84 -7.45
CA GLN A 156 15.65 -15.27 -7.98
C GLN A 156 14.60 -14.18 -7.80
N THR A 157 14.60 -13.52 -6.63
CA THR A 157 13.63 -12.46 -6.34
C THR A 157 13.86 -11.23 -7.21
N MET A 158 15.13 -10.87 -7.47
CA MET A 158 15.50 -9.78 -8.36
C MET A 158 15.15 -10.08 -9.83
N GLN A 159 15.33 -11.32 -10.29
CA GLN A 159 14.90 -11.75 -11.63
C GLN A 159 13.36 -11.69 -11.77
N ALA A 160 12.62 -12.18 -10.77
CA ALA A 160 11.17 -12.09 -10.74
C ALA A 160 10.68 -10.64 -10.73
N TRP A 161 11.32 -9.79 -9.93
CA TRP A 161 11.08 -8.35 -9.88
C TRP A 161 11.33 -7.69 -11.23
N ASN A 162 12.48 -7.94 -11.87
CA ASN A 162 12.80 -7.37 -13.18
C ASN A 162 11.79 -7.81 -14.25
N ARG A 163 11.34 -9.07 -14.24
CA ARG A 163 10.27 -9.55 -15.14
C ARG A 163 8.94 -8.82 -14.88
N ARG A 164 8.56 -8.64 -13.62
CA ARG A 164 7.33 -7.90 -13.24
C ARG A 164 7.42 -6.43 -13.61
N ARG A 165 8.51 -5.76 -13.25
CA ARG A 165 8.79 -4.36 -13.59
C ARG A 165 8.73 -4.14 -15.10
N HIS A 166 9.34 -5.03 -15.90
CA HIS A 166 9.28 -4.93 -17.35
C HIS A 166 7.84 -5.03 -17.87
N LYS A 167 7.02 -5.95 -17.35
CA LYS A 167 5.60 -6.06 -17.71
C LYS A 167 4.79 -4.82 -17.32
N ILE A 168 5.01 -4.27 -16.12
CA ILE A 168 4.32 -3.07 -15.63
C ILE A 168 4.67 -1.86 -16.49
N ILE A 169 5.97 -1.63 -16.74
CA ILE A 169 6.44 -0.54 -17.61
C ILE A 169 5.87 -0.71 -19.02
N LYS A 170 5.90 -1.93 -19.57
CA LYS A 170 5.36 -2.21 -20.90
C LYS A 170 3.87 -1.86 -20.98
N ARG A 171 3.05 -2.33 -20.03
CA ARG A 171 1.61 -2.01 -19.98
C ARG A 171 1.35 -0.52 -19.82
N GLY A 172 2.07 0.15 -18.92
CA GLY A 172 1.95 1.60 -18.74
C GLY A 172 2.33 2.37 -20.00
N CYS A 173 3.39 1.97 -20.70
CA CYS A 173 3.74 2.58 -21.98
C CYS A 173 2.69 2.32 -23.07
N GLU A 174 2.11 1.11 -23.12
CA GLU A 174 1.03 0.76 -24.05
C GLU A 174 -0.22 1.62 -23.78
N GLU A 175 -0.64 1.75 -22.52
CA GLU A 175 -1.80 2.55 -22.14
C GLU A 175 -1.60 4.05 -22.41
N ILE A 176 -0.41 4.60 -22.10
CA ILE A 176 -0.10 6.00 -22.41
C ILE A 176 -0.03 6.23 -23.92
N ALA A 177 0.52 5.29 -24.69
CA ALA A 177 0.56 5.37 -26.14
C ALA A 177 -0.84 5.30 -26.77
N GLU A 178 -1.76 4.54 -26.17
CA GLU A 178 -3.17 4.49 -26.60
C GLU A 178 -3.90 5.80 -26.31
N ARG A 179 -3.58 6.49 -25.21
CA ARG A 179 -4.17 7.79 -24.86
C ARG A 179 -3.52 8.99 -25.56
N SER A 180 -2.26 8.87 -26.02
CA SER A 180 -1.48 9.98 -26.55
C SER A 180 -0.72 9.60 -27.84
N PRO A 181 -1.17 10.06 -29.02
CA PRO A 181 -0.52 9.73 -30.30
C PRO A 181 0.88 10.35 -30.44
N THR A 182 1.12 11.52 -29.82
CA THR A 182 2.44 12.16 -29.79
C THR A 182 3.46 11.34 -28.98
N PHE A 183 3.01 10.71 -27.89
CA PHE A 183 3.86 9.80 -27.12
C PHE A 183 4.15 8.52 -27.90
N ALA A 184 3.16 7.95 -28.60
CA ALA A 184 3.35 6.77 -29.45
C ALA A 184 4.38 7.02 -30.57
N ALA A 185 4.34 8.20 -31.22
CA ALA A 185 5.31 8.59 -32.24
C ALA A 185 6.75 8.64 -31.68
N LYS A 186 6.96 9.33 -30.55
CA LYS A 186 8.27 9.39 -29.88
C LYS A 186 8.76 8.01 -29.40
N LEU A 187 7.86 7.15 -28.91
CA LEU A 187 8.23 5.81 -28.46
C LEU A 187 8.68 4.91 -29.62
N GLY A 188 8.10 5.11 -30.81
CA GLY A 188 8.48 4.44 -32.05
C GLY A 188 9.86 4.86 -32.60
N GLU A 189 10.36 6.03 -32.21
CA GLU A 189 11.71 6.52 -32.56
C GLU A 189 12.79 5.94 -31.63
N LEU A 190 12.49 5.75 -30.35
CA LEU A 190 13.46 5.38 -29.30
C LEU A 190 13.94 3.92 -29.32
N SER A 191 13.26 2.99 -30.01
CA SER A 191 13.71 1.58 -30.07
C SER A 191 13.08 0.80 -31.23
N PRO A 192 13.90 0.19 -32.13
CA PRO A 192 13.39 -0.65 -33.21
C PRO A 192 12.68 -1.91 -32.69
N THR A 193 13.10 -2.45 -31.54
CA THR A 193 12.46 -3.60 -30.87
C THR A 193 11.06 -3.26 -30.33
N ARG A 194 10.81 -1.98 -29.98
CA ARG A 194 9.47 -1.52 -29.53
C ARG A 194 8.55 -1.15 -30.70
N ARG A 195 9.10 -0.71 -31.83
CA ARG A 195 8.35 -0.48 -33.07
C ARG A 195 7.66 -1.76 -33.57
N ALA A 196 8.27 -2.92 -33.35
CA ALA A 196 7.67 -4.23 -33.61
C ALA A 196 6.47 -4.56 -32.69
N MET A 197 6.42 -4.02 -31.46
CA MET A 197 5.30 -4.23 -30.54
C MET A 197 4.08 -3.35 -30.87
N LEU A 198 4.29 -2.19 -31.50
CA LEU A 198 3.21 -1.26 -31.89
C LEU A 198 2.56 -1.63 -33.23
N ARG A 199 3.22 -2.45 -34.05
CA ARG A 199 2.60 -3.12 -35.21
C ARG A 199 1.70 -4.26 -34.72
N LYS A 200 0.54 -3.95 -34.13
CA LYS A 200 -0.55 -4.93 -34.09
C LYS A 200 -1.02 -5.16 -35.54
N PRO A 201 -1.06 -6.41 -36.05
CA PRO A 201 -1.58 -6.69 -37.38
C PRO A 201 -3.08 -6.33 -37.39
N GLY A 202 -3.46 -5.25 -38.08
CA GLY A 202 -4.84 -4.80 -38.22
C GLY A 202 -5.11 -3.31 -37.98
N ARG A 203 -4.16 -2.54 -37.43
CA ARG A 203 -4.26 -1.06 -37.42
C ARG A 203 -3.60 -0.51 -38.69
N THR A 204 -4.41 -0.29 -39.72
CA THR A 204 -4.03 0.59 -40.83
C THR A 204 -3.86 2.00 -40.25
N VAL A 205 -2.64 2.52 -40.29
CA VAL A 205 -2.33 3.93 -40.05
C VAL A 205 -2.74 4.71 -41.28
#